data_AF-A0A926QN94-F1
#
_entry.id   AF-A0A926QN94-F1
#
_cell.length_a   1.000
_cell.length_b   1.000
_cell.length_c   1.000
_cell.angle_alpha   90.00
_cell.angle_beta   90.00
_cell.angle_gamma   90.00
#
_symmetry.space_group_name_H-M   'P 1'
#
loop_
_entity.id
_entity.type
_entity.pdbx_description
1 polymer ?
#
loop_
_entity_poly.entity_id
_entity_poly.type
_entity_poly.pdbx_seq_one_letter_code
_entity_poly.pdbx_strand_id
1 'polypeptide(L)'
;MKAILSLIIASATLATIYYCPVERFEQSMPNPPTPAVPVAPVLPDKQVVVPLREPAVSRSFEQIEAANLQFAMKKLEADRKLIEQRHSIQLMMMGIGKDHIMVQVRRTGDVENPMPEDEIEAVKQTLFGIAGGEFPLELSVMECCKNAANVTGKIRSYDKEQDRILIVNEQKKNGNTDDPEATWVGLQTDAVLVVDGSKATGLSESLVGREAKVWTTGVMMTSYPGQTSAIKIVIE
;
A
#
# COMPACT_ATOMS: atom_id res chain seq x y z
N MET A 1 -24.45 28.19 -45.16
CA MET A 1 -24.98 27.47 -46.34
C MET A 1 -24.41 26.06 -46.30
N LYS A 2 -25.26 25.04 -46.09
CA LYS A 2 -25.03 23.56 -46.22
C LYS A 2 -23.94 22.94 -45.31
N ALA A 3 -24.07 21.74 -44.73
CA ALA A 3 -25.18 20.80 -44.57
C ALA A 3 -24.82 19.78 -43.45
N ILE A 4 -25.88 19.30 -42.83
CA ILE A 4 -26.08 18.15 -41.93
C ILE A 4 -25.32 16.88 -42.36
N LEU A 5 -24.76 16.12 -41.41
CA LEU A 5 -24.90 14.65 -41.41
C LEU A 5 -24.73 14.05 -40.02
N SER A 6 -25.85 13.58 -39.47
CA SER A 6 -25.93 12.64 -38.36
C SER A 6 -25.43 11.25 -38.79
N LEU A 7 -24.73 10.53 -37.91
CA LEU A 7 -24.73 9.07 -37.97
C LEU A 7 -24.79 8.46 -36.57
N ILE A 8 -25.94 7.85 -36.31
CA ILE A 8 -26.28 6.96 -35.21
C ILE A 8 -25.74 5.58 -35.58
N ILE A 9 -24.98 4.92 -34.71
CA ILE A 9 -24.90 3.45 -34.72
C ILE A 9 -25.04 2.96 -33.28
N ALA A 10 -26.20 2.37 -33.03
CA ALA A 10 -26.50 1.50 -31.90
C ALA A 10 -26.40 0.04 -32.37
N SER A 11 -25.77 -0.83 -31.57
CA SER A 11 -25.93 -2.30 -31.52
C SER A 11 -24.71 -2.89 -30.78
N ALA A 12 -24.79 -3.95 -30.00
CA ALA A 12 -25.88 -4.76 -29.50
C ALA A 12 -25.35 -5.56 -28.30
N THR A 13 -26.25 -5.82 -27.36
CA THR A 13 -26.26 -6.88 -26.35
C THR A 13 -25.67 -8.22 -26.82
N LEU A 14 -24.95 -8.91 -25.93
CA LEU A 14 -25.09 -10.36 -25.72
C LEU A 14 -24.54 -10.72 -24.32
N ALA A 15 -25.46 -10.92 -23.38
CA ALA A 15 -25.20 -11.57 -22.10
C ALA A 15 -25.25 -13.08 -22.33
N THR A 16 -24.13 -13.77 -22.10
CA THR A 16 -24.08 -15.23 -22.15
C THR A 16 -23.95 -15.76 -20.73
N ILE A 17 -25.07 -16.23 -20.20
CA ILE A 17 -25.20 -17.03 -18.99
C ILE A 17 -24.66 -18.43 -19.33
N TYR A 18 -23.60 -18.88 -18.67
CA TYR A 18 -23.16 -20.27 -18.73
C TYR A 18 -23.56 -21.03 -17.48
N TYR A 19 -24.15 -22.18 -17.77
CA TYR A 19 -24.75 -23.18 -16.92
C TYR A 19 -23.80 -23.79 -15.88
N CYS A 20 -24.35 -24.05 -14.70
CA CYS A 20 -23.77 -24.87 -13.64
C CYS A 20 -24.20 -26.34 -13.85
N PRO A 21 -23.30 -27.31 -14.02
CA PRO A 21 -23.65 -28.72 -13.96
C PRO A 21 -23.63 -29.23 -12.51
N VAL A 22 -24.77 -29.79 -12.10
CA VAL A 22 -24.96 -30.59 -10.90
C VAL A 22 -24.78 -32.06 -11.28
N GLU A 23 -23.75 -32.71 -10.77
CA GLU A 23 -23.54 -34.16 -10.76
C GLU A 23 -22.59 -34.46 -9.59
N ARG A 24 -22.71 -35.52 -8.78
CA ARG A 24 -23.63 -36.65 -8.71
C ARG A 24 -23.31 -37.31 -7.36
N PHE A 25 -24.36 -37.76 -6.67
CA PHE A 25 -24.30 -38.60 -5.48
C PHE A 25 -23.35 -39.80 -5.66
N GLU A 26 -22.34 -39.97 -4.80
CA GLU A 26 -21.80 -41.29 -4.50
C GLU A 26 -22.46 -41.84 -3.23
N GLN A 27 -23.18 -42.94 -3.43
CA GLN A 27 -23.85 -43.73 -2.41
C GLN A 27 -22.80 -44.44 -1.53
N SER A 28 -22.88 -44.26 -0.21
CA SER A 28 -22.11 -45.08 0.73
C SER A 28 -22.69 -46.49 0.80
N MET A 29 -21.90 -47.49 0.44
CA MET A 29 -22.27 -48.89 0.68
C MET A 29 -22.12 -49.27 2.17
N PRO A 30 -23.02 -50.09 2.73
CA PRO A 30 -22.93 -50.58 4.10
C PRO A 30 -21.87 -51.70 4.22
N ASN A 31 -21.02 -51.60 5.24
CA ASN A 31 -20.06 -52.64 5.60
C ASN A 31 -20.77 -53.90 6.16
N PRO A 32 -20.25 -55.11 5.88
CA PRO A 32 -20.80 -56.37 6.37
C PRO A 32 -20.58 -56.56 7.89
N PRO A 33 -21.46 -57.31 8.58
CA PRO A 33 -21.32 -57.57 10.01
C PRO A 33 -20.13 -58.50 10.29
N THR A 34 -19.24 -58.05 11.17
CA THR A 34 -18.12 -58.85 11.69
C THR A 34 -18.63 -59.89 12.69
N PRO A 35 -18.13 -61.14 12.67
CA PRO A 35 -18.59 -62.22 13.54
C PRO A 35 -18.28 -61.99 15.02
N ALA A 36 -19.22 -62.42 15.86
CA ALA A 36 -19.16 -62.39 17.31
C ALA A 36 -18.00 -63.25 17.85
N VAL A 37 -17.18 -62.65 18.71
CA VAL A 37 -16.12 -63.32 19.48
C VAL A 37 -16.61 -63.54 20.92
N PRO A 38 -16.27 -64.65 21.59
CA PRO A 38 -16.90 -65.07 22.84
C PRO A 38 -16.51 -64.19 24.03
N VAL A 39 -17.50 -63.98 24.90
CA VAL A 39 -17.40 -63.31 26.20
C VAL A 39 -16.54 -64.14 27.15
N ALA A 40 -15.50 -63.52 27.72
CA ALA A 40 -14.73 -64.01 28.85
C ALA A 40 -14.81 -62.99 30.01
N PRO A 41 -14.65 -63.43 31.27
CA PRO A 41 -15.36 -62.89 32.42
C PRO A 41 -14.81 -61.56 32.96
N VAL A 42 -15.75 -60.78 33.46
CA VAL A 42 -15.60 -59.51 34.18
C VAL A 42 -14.73 -59.70 35.44
N LEU A 43 -13.67 -58.91 35.55
CA LEU A 43 -12.93 -58.63 36.78
C LEU A 43 -13.15 -57.17 37.20
N PRO A 44 -13.12 -56.85 38.50
CA PRO A 44 -13.79 -55.68 39.04
C PRO A 44 -13.07 -54.37 38.76
N ASP A 45 -13.91 -53.42 38.40
CA ASP A 45 -13.81 -51.96 38.38
C ASP A 45 -12.61 -51.36 39.14
N LYS A 46 -11.55 -51.03 38.39
CA LYS A 46 -10.66 -49.92 38.76
C LYS A 46 -11.20 -48.70 38.05
N GLN A 47 -11.81 -47.79 38.80
CA GLN A 47 -12.16 -46.45 38.35
C GLN A 47 -10.91 -45.77 37.79
N VAL A 48 -10.77 -45.79 36.46
CA VAL A 48 -9.89 -44.88 35.75
C VAL A 48 -10.62 -43.55 35.75
N VAL A 49 -10.18 -42.65 36.63
CA VAL A 49 -10.53 -41.24 36.56
C VAL A 49 -10.05 -40.75 35.19
N VAL A 50 -10.95 -40.71 34.21
CA VAL A 50 -10.71 -40.00 32.96
C VAL A 50 -10.58 -38.53 33.37
N PRO A 51 -9.40 -37.90 33.25
CA PRO A 51 -9.32 -36.47 33.49
C PRO A 51 -10.25 -35.83 32.47
N LEU A 52 -11.23 -35.06 32.95
CA LEU A 52 -11.98 -34.16 32.09
C LEU A 52 -10.94 -33.36 31.30
N ARG A 53 -10.87 -33.60 29.99
CA ARG A 53 -10.18 -32.67 29.08
C ARG A 53 -10.93 -31.36 29.19
N GLU A 54 -10.37 -30.43 29.95
CA GLU A 54 -10.75 -29.03 29.87
C GLU A 54 -10.65 -28.59 28.40
N PRO A 55 -11.66 -27.88 27.86
CA PRO A 55 -11.54 -27.31 26.53
C PRO A 55 -10.42 -26.27 26.55
N ALA A 56 -9.33 -26.59 25.86
CA ALA A 56 -8.19 -25.72 25.68
C ALA A 56 -8.53 -24.54 24.74
N VAL A 57 -9.25 -23.52 25.20
CA VAL A 57 -9.29 -22.21 24.53
C VAL A 57 -9.53 -21.08 25.54
N SER A 58 -8.59 -20.89 26.46
CA SER A 58 -8.39 -19.59 27.12
C SER A 58 -7.37 -18.82 26.28
N ARG A 59 -7.78 -18.19 25.18
CA ARG A 59 -6.91 -17.17 24.57
C ARG A 59 -6.82 -16.01 25.55
N SER A 60 -5.60 -15.58 25.89
CA SER A 60 -5.45 -14.38 26.71
C SER A 60 -6.07 -13.18 25.98
N PHE A 61 -6.54 -12.18 26.72
CA PHE A 61 -7.10 -10.95 26.15
C PHE A 61 -6.16 -10.32 25.09
N GLU A 62 -4.85 -10.35 25.37
CA GLU A 62 -3.78 -9.91 24.48
C GLU A 62 -3.75 -10.69 23.14
N GLN A 63 -4.01 -12.00 23.16
CA GLN A 63 -4.10 -12.81 21.93
C GLN A 63 -5.36 -12.49 21.11
N ILE A 64 -6.45 -12.09 21.75
CA ILE A 64 -7.68 -11.68 21.06
C ILE A 64 -7.47 -10.32 20.40
N GLU A 65 -6.85 -9.38 21.11
CA GLU A 65 -6.55 -8.04 20.59
C GLU A 65 -5.56 -8.09 19.42
N ALA A 66 -4.47 -8.86 19.55
CA ALA A 66 -3.53 -9.06 18.44
C ALA A 66 -4.20 -9.71 17.21
N ALA A 67 -5.07 -10.70 17.41
CA ALA A 67 -5.83 -11.30 16.32
C ALA A 67 -6.78 -10.31 15.63
N ASN A 68 -7.36 -9.38 16.40
CA ASN A 68 -8.24 -8.33 15.86
C ASN A 68 -7.45 -7.29 15.04
N LEU A 69 -6.27 -6.87 15.49
CA LEU A 69 -5.41 -5.95 14.73
C LEU A 69 -4.93 -6.58 13.42
N GLN A 70 -4.55 -7.86 13.43
CA GLN A 70 -4.18 -8.59 12.22
C GLN A 70 -5.34 -8.69 11.23
N PHE A 71 -6.56 -8.95 11.74
CA PHE A 71 -7.76 -8.99 10.90
C PHE A 71 -8.08 -7.63 10.29
N ALA A 72 -8.01 -6.55 11.07
CA ALA A 72 -8.20 -5.19 10.58
C ALA A 72 -7.16 -4.84 9.50
N MET A 73 -5.87 -5.08 9.77
CA MET A 73 -4.78 -4.83 8.84
C MET A 73 -5.00 -5.52 7.49
N LYS A 74 -5.36 -6.81 7.50
CA LYS A 74 -5.63 -7.57 6.26
C LYS A 74 -6.75 -6.96 5.41
N LYS A 75 -7.80 -6.43 6.05
CA LYS A 75 -8.89 -5.75 5.34
C LYS A 75 -8.43 -4.42 4.74
N LEU A 76 -7.68 -3.63 5.51
CA LEU A 76 -7.11 -2.37 5.03
C LEU A 76 -6.18 -2.58 3.84
N GLU A 77 -5.35 -3.63 3.85
CA GLU A 77 -4.48 -3.99 2.72
C GLU A 77 -5.28 -4.37 1.47
N ALA A 78 -6.36 -5.14 1.63
CA ALA A 78 -7.23 -5.53 0.52
C ALA A 78 -7.90 -4.32 -0.16
N ASP A 79 -8.29 -3.32 0.64
CA ASP A 79 -8.99 -2.12 0.16
C ASP A 79 -8.07 -0.90 0.01
N ARG A 80 -6.74 -1.08 0.02
CA ARG A 80 -5.76 0.02 -0.05
C ARG A 80 -6.05 1.03 -1.16
N LYS A 81 -6.27 0.54 -2.39
CA LYS A 81 -6.53 1.40 -3.55
C LYS A 81 -7.81 2.21 -3.41
N LEU A 82 -8.84 1.64 -2.80
CA LEU A 82 -10.10 2.33 -2.55
C LEU A 82 -9.89 3.48 -1.57
N ILE A 83 -9.13 3.25 -0.49
CA ILE A 83 -8.78 4.27 0.51
C ILE A 83 -8.02 5.42 -0.16
N GLU A 84 -6.98 5.11 -0.94
CA GLU A 84 -6.16 6.09 -1.65
C GLU A 84 -6.98 6.96 -2.61
N GLN A 85 -7.83 6.33 -3.42
CA GLN A 85 -8.67 7.04 -4.39
C GLN A 85 -9.75 7.90 -3.75
N ARG A 86 -10.40 7.38 -2.69
CA ARG A 86 -11.51 8.08 -2.02
C ARG A 86 -11.07 9.39 -1.39
N HIS A 87 -9.85 9.44 -0.86
CA HIS A 87 -9.35 10.57 -0.08
C HIS A 87 -8.28 11.38 -0.80
N SER A 88 -7.94 11.06 -2.06
CA SER A 88 -6.83 11.68 -2.79
C SER A 88 -5.53 11.65 -1.96
N ILE A 89 -5.21 10.46 -1.45
CA ILE A 89 -4.00 10.20 -0.66
C ILE A 89 -3.19 9.05 -1.25
N GLN A 90 -1.92 8.97 -0.87
CA GLN A 90 -1.10 7.78 -1.02
C GLN A 90 -0.82 7.21 0.37
N LEU A 91 -1.08 5.92 0.58
CA LEU A 91 -0.66 5.22 1.78
C LEU A 91 0.84 4.94 1.65
N MET A 92 1.64 5.60 2.47
CA MET A 92 3.11 5.50 2.44
C MET A 92 3.58 4.28 3.23
N MET A 93 3.03 4.13 4.43
CA MET A 93 3.32 3.03 5.35
C MET A 93 2.01 2.55 5.97
N MET A 94 1.90 1.24 6.14
CA MET A 94 0.86 0.63 6.94
C MET A 94 1.48 -0.58 7.64
N GLY A 95 1.26 -0.72 8.94
CA GLY A 95 1.83 -1.82 9.72
C GLY A 95 1.21 -1.93 11.10
N ILE A 96 1.54 -3.01 11.80
CA ILE A 96 1.10 -3.26 13.17
C ILE A 96 2.25 -2.89 14.11
N GLY A 97 1.98 -1.94 15.01
CA GLY A 97 2.84 -1.57 16.12
C GLY A 97 2.70 -2.55 17.28
N LYS A 98 3.04 -2.11 18.50
CA LYS A 98 2.94 -2.97 19.68
C LYS A 98 1.48 -3.31 20.03
N ASP A 99 0.60 -2.31 19.95
CA ASP A 99 -0.79 -2.34 20.41
C ASP A 99 -1.73 -1.54 19.49
N HIS A 100 -1.26 -1.10 18.33
CA HIS A 100 -2.01 -0.27 17.40
C HIS A 100 -1.63 -0.55 15.95
N ILE A 101 -2.45 -0.07 15.00
CA ILE A 101 -2.08 0.00 13.59
C ILE A 101 -1.44 1.37 13.34
N MET A 102 -0.28 1.39 12.71
CA MET A 102 0.40 2.60 12.24
C MET A 102 0.05 2.81 10.77
N VAL A 103 -0.40 4.01 10.43
CA VAL A 103 -0.67 4.42 9.06
C VAL A 103 0.04 5.75 8.82
N GLN A 104 0.83 5.82 7.76
CA GLN A 104 1.37 7.08 7.27
C GLN A 104 0.78 7.36 5.89
N VAL A 105 0.20 8.55 5.73
CA VAL A 105 -0.39 9.01 4.47
C VAL A 105 0.30 10.27 3.97
N ARG A 106 0.19 10.54 2.68
CA ARG A 106 0.43 11.87 2.11
C ARG A 106 -0.71 12.24 1.17
N ARG A 107 -0.97 13.53 0.99
CA ARG A 107 -1.90 13.99 -0.06
C ARG A 107 -1.32 13.71 -1.44
N THR A 108 -2.21 13.50 -2.41
CA THR A 108 -1.88 13.48 -3.84
C THR A 108 -2.52 14.69 -4.51
N GLY A 109 -1.88 15.21 -5.56
CA GLY A 109 -2.36 16.37 -6.33
C GLY A 109 -2.14 17.74 -5.67
N ASP A 110 -2.39 17.87 -4.36
CA ASP A 110 -2.13 19.08 -3.58
C ASP A 110 -1.11 18.83 -2.46
N VAL A 111 0.11 18.45 -2.87
CA VAL A 111 1.16 17.97 -1.98
C VAL A 111 1.75 19.06 -1.08
N GLU A 112 1.63 20.34 -1.46
CA GLU A 112 2.26 21.46 -0.77
C GLU A 112 1.44 21.97 0.43
N ASN A 113 0.13 21.74 0.41
CA ASN A 113 -0.76 22.20 1.47
C ASN A 113 -0.92 21.12 2.55
N PRO A 114 -0.93 21.51 3.83
CA PRO A 114 -1.28 20.61 4.93
C PRO A 114 -2.64 19.96 4.71
N MET A 115 -2.79 18.71 5.15
CA MET A 115 -4.08 18.04 5.15
C MET A 115 -4.97 18.65 6.25
N PRO A 116 -6.16 19.17 5.93
CA PRO A 116 -7.12 19.64 6.91
C PRO A 116 -7.51 18.55 7.93
N GLU A 117 -7.80 18.94 9.18
CA GLU A 117 -8.15 17.99 10.25
C GLU A 117 -9.41 17.17 9.94
N ASP A 118 -10.39 17.75 9.24
CA ASP A 118 -11.60 17.07 8.79
C ASP A 118 -11.32 16.03 7.69
N GLU A 119 -10.36 16.30 6.78
CA GLU A 119 -9.87 15.28 5.84
C GLU A 119 -9.19 14.12 6.58
N ILE A 120 -8.36 14.39 7.59
CA ILE A 120 -7.69 13.37 8.40
C ILE A 120 -8.72 12.49 9.13
N GLU A 121 -9.73 13.09 9.76
CA GLU A 121 -10.79 12.35 10.43
C GLU A 121 -11.64 11.55 9.43
N ALA A 122 -11.90 12.06 8.22
CA ALA A 122 -12.60 11.30 7.17
C ALA A 122 -11.82 10.05 6.72
N VAL A 123 -10.48 10.14 6.62
CA VAL A 123 -9.61 8.98 6.37
C VAL A 123 -9.75 7.97 7.50
N LYS A 124 -9.60 8.40 8.75
CA LYS A 124 -9.71 7.55 9.94
C LYS A 124 -11.05 6.82 10.03
N GLN A 125 -12.17 7.53 9.81
CA GLN A 125 -13.50 6.92 9.79
C GLN A 125 -13.65 5.88 8.67
N THR A 126 -13.00 6.10 7.52
CA THR A 126 -12.98 5.11 6.43
C THR A 126 -12.19 3.86 6.82
N LEU A 127 -11.05 4.01 7.49
CA LEU A 127 -10.25 2.87 7.98
C LEU A 127 -11.06 2.02 8.97
N PHE A 128 -11.72 2.65 9.94
CA PHE A 128 -12.59 1.96 10.90
C PHE A 128 -13.78 1.27 10.21
N GLY A 129 -14.42 1.94 9.25
CA GLY A 129 -15.51 1.37 8.47
C GLY A 129 -15.10 0.10 7.71
N ILE A 130 -13.92 0.10 7.08
CA ILE A 130 -13.38 -1.07 6.37
C ILE A 130 -13.06 -2.20 7.34
N ALA A 131 -12.38 -1.89 8.46
CA ALA A 131 -12.04 -2.88 9.48
C ALA A 131 -13.30 -3.50 10.13
N GLY A 132 -14.41 -2.76 10.18
CA GLY A 132 -15.67 -3.16 10.79
C GLY A 132 -15.82 -2.71 12.24
N GLY A 133 -15.03 -1.71 12.67
CA GLY A 133 -15.02 -1.19 14.02
C GLY A 133 -13.79 -0.34 14.29
N GLU A 134 -13.81 0.36 15.42
CA GLU A 134 -12.64 1.11 15.90
C GLU A 134 -11.53 0.17 16.36
N PHE A 135 -10.30 0.61 16.16
CA PHE A 135 -9.10 -0.04 16.68
C PHE A 135 -8.09 1.05 17.06
N PRO A 136 -7.13 0.76 17.96
CA PRO A 136 -6.06 1.68 18.26
C PRO A 136 -5.29 2.01 16.97
N LEU A 137 -5.35 3.27 16.54
CA LEU A 137 -4.79 3.76 15.28
C LEU A 137 -3.86 4.93 15.57
N GLU A 138 -2.63 4.84 15.06
CA GLU A 138 -1.72 5.96 14.90
C GLU A 138 -1.71 6.38 13.43
N LEU A 139 -2.38 7.48 13.10
CA LEU A 139 -2.40 8.06 11.76
C LEU A 139 -1.48 9.29 11.72
N SER A 140 -0.46 9.24 10.87
CA SER A 140 0.45 10.36 10.63
C SER A 140 0.36 10.85 9.18
N VAL A 141 0.51 12.15 8.98
CA VAL A 141 0.51 12.77 7.65
C VAL A 141 1.93 13.25 7.34
N MET A 142 2.48 12.76 6.23
CA MET A 142 3.71 13.30 5.64
C MET A 142 3.36 14.54 4.83
N GLU A 143 3.79 15.70 5.33
CA GLU A 143 3.68 16.96 4.62
C GLU A 143 4.87 17.13 3.66
N CYS A 144 4.60 17.54 2.42
CA CYS A 144 5.69 17.93 1.54
C CYS A 144 6.24 19.30 1.93
N CYS A 145 7.50 19.50 1.57
CA CYS A 145 7.99 20.79 1.09
C CYS A 145 8.15 21.91 2.14
N LYS A 146 7.79 21.67 3.42
CA LYS A 146 8.10 22.59 4.52
C LYS A 146 9.57 22.54 4.95
N ASN A 147 10.19 21.37 4.80
CA ASN A 147 11.60 21.15 5.11
C ASN A 147 12.50 21.54 3.92
N ALA A 148 13.81 21.65 4.19
CA ALA A 148 14.81 21.79 3.14
C ALA A 148 14.70 20.63 2.13
N ALA A 149 15.03 20.92 0.87
CA ALA A 149 15.07 19.91 -0.19
C ALA A 149 15.99 18.74 0.20
N ASN A 150 15.55 17.52 -0.10
CA ASN A 150 16.29 16.29 0.19
C ASN A 150 17.50 16.14 -0.73
N VAL A 151 17.39 16.59 -1.98
CA VAL A 151 18.48 16.59 -2.96
C VAL A 151 18.57 17.99 -3.57
N THR A 152 19.79 18.51 -3.68
CA THR A 152 20.09 19.80 -4.29
C THR A 152 21.33 19.70 -5.15
N GLY A 153 21.38 20.43 -6.25
CA GLY A 153 22.60 20.58 -7.05
C GLY A 153 22.32 20.71 -8.53
N LYS A 154 23.38 20.52 -9.33
CA LYS A 154 23.33 20.74 -10.77
C LYS A 154 22.88 19.50 -11.51
N ILE A 155 21.98 19.67 -12.48
CA ILE A 155 21.57 18.60 -13.38
C ILE A 155 22.72 18.31 -14.35
N ARG A 156 23.25 17.09 -14.32
CA ARG A 156 24.39 16.66 -15.14
C ARG A 156 24.01 15.78 -16.32
N SER A 157 22.88 15.07 -16.23
CA SER A 157 22.44 14.17 -17.29
C SER A 157 20.93 13.95 -17.23
N TYR A 158 20.35 13.53 -18.35
CA TYR A 158 18.99 13.07 -18.48
C TYR A 158 19.00 11.66 -19.09
N ASP A 159 18.36 10.72 -18.41
CA ASP A 159 18.14 9.36 -18.87
C ASP A 159 16.72 9.26 -19.40
N LYS A 160 16.60 9.24 -20.73
CA LYS A 160 15.31 9.19 -21.44
C LYS A 160 14.60 7.85 -21.29
N GLU A 161 15.33 6.75 -21.11
CA GLU A 161 14.73 5.42 -21.01
C GLU A 161 13.98 5.24 -19.70
N GLN A 162 14.52 5.82 -18.63
CA GLN A 162 13.92 5.77 -17.29
C GLN A 162 13.26 7.08 -16.85
N ASP A 163 13.19 8.06 -17.74
CA ASP A 163 12.67 9.42 -17.53
C ASP A 163 13.11 10.04 -16.19
N ARG A 164 14.43 10.21 -16.04
CA ARG A 164 15.05 10.69 -14.79
C ARG A 164 16.25 11.59 -15.06
N ILE A 165 16.55 12.47 -14.12
CA ILE A 165 17.69 13.39 -14.17
C ILE A 165 18.76 13.02 -13.15
N LEU A 166 20.03 13.17 -13.51
CA LEU A 166 21.15 13.03 -12.58
C LEU A 166 21.45 14.39 -11.97
N ILE A 167 21.31 14.50 -10.66
CA ILE A 167 21.65 15.70 -9.91
C ILE A 167 22.95 15.43 -9.15
N VAL A 168 23.91 16.36 -9.26
CA VAL A 168 25.20 16.26 -8.58
C VAL A 168 25.42 17.48 -7.69
N ASN A 169 25.70 17.23 -6.42
CA ASN A 169 26.07 18.26 -5.45
C ASN A 169 27.59 18.24 -5.24
N GLU A 170 28.30 19.13 -5.91
CA GLU A 170 29.78 19.22 -5.81
C GLU A 170 30.26 19.72 -4.45
N GLN A 171 29.37 20.27 -3.63
CA GLN A 171 29.70 20.82 -2.31
C GLN A 171 29.61 19.77 -1.20
N LYS A 172 29.11 18.56 -1.52
CA LYS A 172 28.90 17.49 -0.55
C LYS A 172 29.55 16.20 -1.06
N LYS A 173 30.34 15.55 -0.20
CA LYS A 173 30.97 14.25 -0.52
C LYS A 173 30.00 13.09 -0.36
N ASN A 174 30.19 12.05 -1.16
CA ASN A 174 29.52 10.77 -1.00
C ASN A 174 30.17 9.97 0.15
N GLY A 175 29.74 10.25 1.38
CA GLY A 175 30.30 9.61 2.57
C GLY A 175 31.79 9.90 2.72
N ASN A 176 32.61 8.85 2.75
CA ASN A 176 34.07 8.95 2.91
C ASN A 176 34.86 8.92 1.58
N THR A 177 34.19 8.96 0.42
CA THR A 177 34.87 9.00 -0.88
C THR A 177 35.16 10.44 -1.32
N ASP A 178 35.96 10.59 -2.37
CA ASP A 178 36.20 11.90 -3.01
C ASP A 178 35.14 12.23 -4.07
N ASP A 179 34.22 11.32 -4.33
CA ASP A 179 33.12 11.55 -5.25
C ASP A 179 32.09 12.52 -4.65
N PRO A 180 31.50 13.41 -5.46
CA PRO A 180 30.40 14.24 -5.01
C PRO A 180 29.15 13.39 -4.74
N GLU A 181 28.24 13.91 -3.94
CA GLU A 181 26.91 13.34 -3.80
C GLU A 181 26.18 13.44 -5.14
N ALA A 182 25.74 12.28 -5.65
CA ALA A 182 25.06 12.17 -6.93
C ALA A 182 23.80 11.32 -6.77
N THR A 183 22.69 11.76 -7.35
CA THR A 183 21.41 11.06 -7.26
C THR A 183 20.64 11.13 -8.57
N TRP A 184 20.21 9.97 -9.06
CA TRP A 184 19.19 9.87 -10.10
C TRP A 184 17.80 10.11 -9.51
N VAL A 185 17.07 11.05 -10.10
CA VAL A 185 15.76 11.48 -9.64
C VAL A 185 14.74 11.35 -10.78
N GLY A 186 13.74 10.49 -10.58
CA GLY A 186 12.53 10.44 -11.40
C GLY A 186 11.37 11.20 -10.75
N LEU A 187 10.28 11.40 -11.49
CA LEU A 187 9.04 11.98 -10.97
C LEU A 187 8.09 10.88 -10.47
N GLN A 188 7.46 11.09 -9.31
CA GLN A 188 6.25 10.32 -8.98
C GLN A 188 5.08 10.73 -9.90
N THR A 189 4.06 9.89 -9.98
CA THR A 189 2.89 10.09 -10.87
C THR A 189 2.14 11.40 -10.60
N ASP A 190 2.18 11.89 -9.36
CA ASP A 190 1.54 13.12 -8.90
C ASP A 190 2.56 14.19 -8.48
N ALA A 191 3.80 14.07 -8.95
CA ALA A 191 4.85 15.01 -8.62
C ALA A 191 4.60 16.40 -9.22
N VAL A 192 5.02 17.43 -8.48
CA VAL A 192 4.99 18.82 -8.95
C VAL A 192 6.35 19.19 -9.53
N LEU A 193 6.40 19.47 -10.83
CA LEU A 193 7.60 20.02 -11.48
C LEU A 193 7.42 21.51 -11.74
N VAL A 194 8.34 22.32 -11.24
CA VAL A 194 8.40 23.76 -11.46
C VAL A 194 9.72 24.10 -12.15
N VAL A 195 9.63 24.78 -13.29
CA VAL A 195 10.77 25.21 -14.10
C VAL A 195 10.60 26.71 -14.36
N ASP A 196 11.58 27.53 -13.98
CA ASP A 196 11.49 29.00 -14.11
C ASP A 196 10.22 29.60 -13.46
N GLY A 197 9.84 29.05 -12.30
CA GLY A 197 8.62 29.47 -11.58
C GLY A 197 7.30 29.02 -12.22
N SER A 198 7.33 28.31 -13.35
CA SER A 198 6.14 27.81 -14.05
C SER A 198 5.99 26.31 -13.87
N LYS A 199 4.74 25.83 -13.72
CA LYS A 199 4.47 24.39 -13.71
C LYS A 199 4.81 23.79 -15.07
N ALA A 200 5.61 22.73 -15.07
CA ALA A 200 5.99 21.99 -16.27
C ALA A 200 5.54 20.54 -16.18
N THR A 201 5.53 19.86 -17.33
CA THR A 201 5.14 18.45 -17.42
C THR A 201 6.32 17.64 -17.95
N GLY A 202 6.86 16.76 -17.12
CA GLY A 202 7.92 15.83 -17.51
C GLY A 202 9.33 16.41 -17.47
N LEU A 203 10.31 15.51 -17.36
CA LEU A 203 11.73 15.83 -17.41
C LEU A 203 12.21 15.83 -18.86
N SER A 204 13.32 16.53 -19.11
CA SER A 204 13.92 16.58 -20.45
C SER A 204 15.41 16.91 -20.40
N GLU A 205 16.08 16.62 -21.51
CA GLU A 205 17.50 16.93 -21.71
C GLU A 205 17.78 18.44 -21.66
N SER A 206 16.81 19.30 -21.99
CA SER A 206 16.97 20.76 -21.92
C SER A 206 17.15 21.30 -20.50
N LEU A 207 16.96 20.46 -19.48
CA LEU A 207 17.19 20.80 -18.07
C LEU A 207 18.65 20.58 -17.66
N VAL A 208 19.47 19.92 -18.48
CA VAL A 208 20.88 19.68 -18.18
C VAL A 208 21.64 21.00 -18.09
N GLY A 209 22.44 21.13 -17.03
CA GLY A 209 23.20 22.33 -16.73
C GLY A 209 22.49 23.32 -15.79
N ARG A 210 21.25 23.05 -15.38
CA ARG A 210 20.46 23.88 -14.47
C ARG A 210 20.58 23.44 -13.01
N GLU A 211 20.21 24.31 -12.08
CA GLU A 211 20.18 23.99 -10.65
C GLU A 211 18.82 23.41 -10.27
N ALA A 212 18.81 22.39 -9.42
CA ALA A 212 17.60 21.72 -9.00
C ALA A 212 17.51 21.57 -7.48
N LYS A 213 16.29 21.71 -6.95
CA LYS A 213 15.90 21.39 -5.57
C LYS A 213 14.79 20.35 -5.61
N VAL A 214 14.98 19.24 -4.90
CA VAL A 214 14.09 18.08 -4.95
C VAL A 214 13.61 17.72 -3.55
N TRP A 215 12.30 17.54 -3.43
CA TRP A 215 11.66 16.94 -2.26
C TRP A 215 11.19 15.54 -2.62
N THR A 216 11.42 14.59 -1.72
CA THR A 216 11.10 13.17 -1.89
C THR A 216 10.28 12.66 -0.72
N THR A 217 9.77 11.44 -0.82
CA THR A 217 9.09 10.74 0.27
C THR A 217 10.06 10.12 1.29
N GLY A 218 11.36 10.45 1.22
CA GLY A 218 12.39 9.89 2.09
C GLY A 218 12.90 8.50 1.70
N VAL A 219 12.28 7.83 0.71
CA VAL A 219 12.78 6.56 0.18
C VAL A 219 13.89 6.81 -0.83
N MET A 220 15.08 6.27 -0.55
CA MET A 220 16.25 6.38 -1.43
C MET A 220 16.98 5.03 -1.49
N MET A 221 17.29 4.58 -2.71
CA MET A 221 18.18 3.44 -2.92
C MET A 221 19.62 3.86 -2.67
N THR A 222 20.33 3.13 -1.82
CA THR A 222 21.69 3.42 -1.37
C THR A 222 22.78 2.98 -2.37
N SER A 223 22.49 2.99 -3.67
CA SER A 223 23.49 2.78 -4.72
C SER A 223 24.34 4.04 -4.93
N TYR A 224 25.40 3.93 -5.75
CA TYR A 224 26.09 5.11 -6.28
C TYR A 224 26.02 5.15 -7.81
N PRO A 225 25.44 6.21 -8.42
CA PRO A 225 24.66 7.28 -7.77
C PRO A 225 23.44 6.75 -7.00
N GLY A 226 22.98 7.52 -6.01
CA GLY A 226 21.73 7.22 -5.30
C GLY A 226 20.54 7.26 -6.25
N GLN A 227 19.42 6.65 -5.89
CA GLN A 227 18.22 6.70 -6.72
C GLN A 227 16.98 6.97 -5.88
N THR A 228 16.13 7.87 -6.33
CA THR A 228 14.89 8.24 -5.62
C THR A 228 13.84 8.79 -6.59
N SER A 229 12.64 9.02 -6.08
CA SER A 229 11.54 9.63 -6.81
C SER A 229 11.06 10.88 -6.08
N ALA A 230 10.88 11.96 -6.84
CA ALA A 230 10.48 13.25 -6.33
C ALA A 230 8.96 13.37 -6.19
N ILE A 231 8.53 14.03 -5.12
CA ILE A 231 7.18 14.59 -4.98
C ILE A 231 7.13 16.05 -5.45
N LYS A 232 8.27 16.75 -5.41
CA LYS A 232 8.43 18.07 -6.01
C LYS A 232 9.84 18.27 -6.53
N ILE A 233 9.96 18.91 -7.70
CA ILE A 233 11.23 19.40 -8.24
C ILE A 233 11.05 20.88 -8.59
N VAL A 234 12.00 21.72 -8.17
CA VAL A 234 12.12 23.11 -8.61
C VAL A 234 13.44 23.27 -9.35
N ILE A 235 13.40 23.82 -10.56
CA ILE A 235 14.56 24.01 -11.44
C ILE A 235 14.70 25.49 -11.79
N GLU A 236 15.92 26.00 -11.58
CA GLU A 236 16.36 27.39 -11.80
C GLU A 236 17.44 27.44 -12.89
#